data_AF-A0A258LSU3-F1
#
_entry.id   AF-A0A258LSU3-F1
#
_cell.length_a   1.000
_cell.length_b   1.000
_cell.length_c   1.000
_cell.angle_alpha   90.00
_cell.angle_beta   90.00
_cell.angle_gamma   90.00
#
_symmetry.space_group_name_H-M   'P 1'
#
loop_
_entity.id
_entity.type
_entity.pdbx_description
1 polymer ?
#
loop_
_entity_poly.entity_id
_entity_poly.type
_entity_poly.pdbx_seq_one_letter_code
_entity_poly.pdbx_strand_id
1 'polypeptide(L)'
;TKNIDGWKKNIARYDDDAKSNEGRKQLAERAKEAEEKRELAMMRYHHYELASALLQIGIVLASAEVITGMAVLGWLSGLLGLGGVVFIGIGFLAPHAVHLF
;
A
#
# COMPACT_ATOMS: atom_id res chain seq x y z
N THR A 1 -22.98 -41.88 -23.36
CA THR A 1 -22.38 -41.83 -22.00
C THR A 1 -20.91 -41.42 -22.02
N LYS A 2 -20.09 -41.97 -22.94
CA LYS A 2 -18.63 -41.71 -23.06
C LYS A 2 -18.18 -40.23 -23.16
N ASN A 3 -19.02 -39.34 -23.71
CA ASN A 3 -18.71 -37.91 -23.76
C ASN A 3 -18.79 -37.24 -22.38
N ILE A 4 -19.83 -37.53 -21.58
CA ILE A 4 -20.10 -36.86 -20.30
C ILE A 4 -18.96 -37.11 -19.30
N ASP A 5 -18.42 -38.32 -19.28
CA ASP A 5 -17.30 -38.66 -18.38
C ASP A 5 -16.00 -37.96 -18.79
N GLY A 6 -15.77 -37.76 -20.09
CA GLY A 6 -14.66 -36.95 -20.59
C GLY A 6 -14.77 -35.48 -20.18
N TRP A 7 -15.97 -34.89 -20.26
CA TRP A 7 -16.25 -33.54 -19.77
C TRP A 7 -16.04 -33.42 -18.26
N LYS A 8 -16.52 -34.38 -17.47
CA LYS A 8 -16.31 -34.42 -16.00
C LYS A 8 -14.83 -34.49 -15.63
N LYS A 9 -14.03 -35.30 -16.34
CA LYS A 9 -12.59 -35.41 -16.09
C LYS A 9 -11.83 -34.14 -16.45
N ASN A 10 -12.22 -33.45 -17.53
CA ASN A 10 -11.66 -32.15 -17.90
C ASN A 10 -12.02 -31.07 -16.88
N ILE A 11 -13.27 -31.05 -16.39
CA ILE A 11 -13.71 -30.13 -15.33
C ILE A 11 -12.89 -30.36 -14.05
N ALA A 12 -12.72 -31.60 -13.63
CA ALA A 12 -11.93 -31.93 -12.43
C ALA A 12 -10.46 -31.47 -12.55
N ARG A 13 -9.86 -31.60 -13.75
CA ARG A 13 -8.52 -31.08 -14.01
C ARG A 13 -8.44 -29.56 -13.94
N TYR A 14 -9.43 -28.84 -14.48
CA TYR A 14 -9.46 -27.37 -14.36
C TYR A 14 -9.73 -26.89 -12.92
N ASP A 15 -10.40 -27.70 -12.12
CA ASP A 15 -10.68 -27.36 -10.71
C ASP A 15 -9.48 -27.59 -9.80
N ASP A 16 -8.70 -28.65 -10.04
CA ASP A 16 -7.57 -29.06 -9.21
C ASP A 16 -6.43 -29.62 -10.09
N ASP A 17 -5.55 -28.75 -10.57
CA ASP A 17 -4.33 -29.15 -11.28
C ASP A 17 -3.11 -28.92 -10.38
N ALA A 18 -2.86 -29.89 -9.50
CA ALA A 18 -1.74 -29.86 -8.56
C ALA A 18 -0.35 -29.90 -9.24
N LYS A 19 -0.27 -30.27 -10.53
CA LYS A 19 1.01 -30.34 -11.26
C LYS A 19 1.45 -29.01 -11.85
N SER A 20 0.51 -28.22 -12.38
CA SER A 20 0.81 -26.89 -12.92
C SER A 20 0.66 -25.78 -11.88
N ASN A 21 -0.05 -26.05 -10.78
CA ASN A 21 -0.46 -25.04 -9.79
C ASN A 21 -1.38 -23.96 -10.39
N GLU A 22 -1.97 -24.22 -11.56
CA GLU A 22 -2.89 -23.33 -12.30
C GLU A 22 -4.35 -23.80 -12.26
N GLY A 23 -4.67 -24.80 -11.44
CA GLY A 23 -6.07 -25.12 -11.16
C GLY A 23 -6.79 -23.92 -10.53
N ARG A 24 -8.10 -23.83 -10.75
CA ARG A 24 -8.93 -22.70 -10.30
C ARG A 24 -8.76 -22.43 -8.80
N LYS A 25 -8.64 -23.47 -7.99
CA LYS A 25 -8.41 -23.35 -6.54
C LYS A 25 -7.05 -22.72 -6.22
N GLN A 26 -5.98 -23.17 -6.87
CA GLN A 26 -4.63 -22.64 -6.67
C GLN A 26 -4.50 -21.19 -7.17
N LEU A 27 -5.21 -20.83 -8.24
CA LEU A 27 -5.29 -19.44 -8.72
C LEU A 27 -6.07 -18.55 -7.75
N ALA A 28 -7.18 -19.05 -7.17
CA ALA A 28 -7.97 -18.31 -6.19
C ALA A 28 -7.20 -18.06 -4.89
N GLU A 29 -6.42 -19.03 -4.44
CA GLU A 29 -5.56 -18.88 -3.25
C GLU A 29 -4.43 -17.87 -3.49
N ARG A 30 -3.75 -17.95 -4.65
CA ARG A 30 -2.77 -16.93 -5.06
C ARG A 30 -3.38 -15.53 -5.18
N ALA A 31 -4.61 -15.42 -5.67
CA ALA A 31 -5.31 -14.15 -5.76
C ALA A 31 -5.56 -13.56 -4.36
N LYS A 32 -6.00 -14.37 -3.39
CA LYS A 32 -6.17 -13.92 -2.00
C LYS A 32 -4.86 -13.43 -1.38
N GLU A 33 -3.76 -14.17 -1.54
CA GLU A 33 -2.45 -13.73 -1.04
C GLU A 33 -2.01 -12.40 -1.69
N ALA A 34 -2.31 -12.21 -2.98
CA ALA A 34 -2.01 -10.96 -3.68
C ALA A 34 -2.90 -9.80 -3.18
N GLU A 35 -4.17 -10.07 -2.87
CA GLU A 35 -5.08 -9.10 -2.27
C GLU A 35 -4.59 -8.65 -0.89
N GLU A 36 -4.19 -9.57 -0.02
CA GLU A 36 -3.64 -9.24 1.31
C GLU A 36 -2.37 -8.37 1.20
N LYS A 37 -1.46 -8.71 0.27
CA LYS A 37 -0.26 -7.90 0.00
C LYS A 37 -0.63 -6.51 -0.52
N ARG A 38 -1.63 -6.42 -1.41
CA ARG A 38 -2.12 -5.15 -1.95
C ARG A 38 -2.74 -4.29 -0.86
N GLU A 39 -3.55 -4.88 0.01
CA GLU A 39 -4.20 -4.18 1.11
C GLU A 39 -3.16 -3.57 2.06
N LEU A 40 -2.17 -4.37 2.46
CA LEU A 40 -1.06 -3.88 3.29
C LEU A 40 -0.26 -2.77 2.58
N ALA A 41 -0.02 -2.89 1.27
CA ALA A 41 0.65 -1.84 0.50
C ALA A 41 -0.19 -0.56 0.42
N MET A 42 -1.50 -0.66 0.24
CA MET A 42 -2.41 0.49 0.22
C MET A 42 -2.46 1.20 1.57
N MET A 43 -2.46 0.46 2.69
CA MET A 43 -2.40 1.08 4.02
C MET A 43 -1.12 1.90 4.21
N ARG A 44 0.03 1.37 3.75
CA ARG A 44 1.31 2.12 3.76
C ARG A 44 1.26 3.34 2.85
N TYR A 45 0.65 3.21 1.68
CA TYR A 45 0.58 4.27 0.67
C TYR A 45 -0.02 5.56 1.22
N HIS A 46 -1.14 5.49 1.94
CA HIS A 46 -1.80 6.68 2.50
C HIS A 46 -0.91 7.45 3.47
N HIS A 47 -0.13 6.74 4.30
CA HIS A 47 0.83 7.36 5.22
C HIS A 47 1.95 8.08 4.46
N TYR A 48 2.43 7.48 3.37
CA TYR A 48 3.48 8.07 2.54
C TYR A 48 3.00 9.26 1.72
N GLU A 49 1.77 9.26 1.21
CA GLU A 49 1.18 10.45 0.56
C GLU A 49 1.05 11.62 1.53
N LEU A 50 0.55 11.38 2.75
CA LEU A 50 0.44 12.43 3.75
C LEU A 50 1.82 12.96 4.15
N ALA A 51 2.79 12.06 4.33
CA ALA A 51 4.17 12.46 4.60
C ALA A 51 4.77 13.30 3.47
N SER A 52 4.56 12.92 2.21
CA SER A 52 5.10 13.67 1.07
C SER A 52 4.45 15.05 0.97
N ALA A 53 3.15 15.16 1.22
CA ALA A 53 2.44 16.44 1.24
C ALA A 53 2.97 17.37 2.35
N LEU A 54 3.17 16.85 3.56
CA LEU A 54 3.72 17.62 4.67
C LEU A 54 5.14 18.12 4.37
N LEU A 55 6.01 17.24 3.85
CA LEU A 55 7.37 17.60 3.45
C LEU A 55 7.39 18.65 2.33
N GLN A 56 6.51 18.51 1.33
CA GLN A 56 6.43 19.46 0.22
C GLN A 56 6.06 20.86 0.72
N ILE A 57 5.06 20.98 1.59
CA ILE A 57 4.68 22.26 2.19
C ILE A 57 5.80 22.79 3.09
N GLY A 58 6.39 21.92 3.93
CA GLY A 58 7.48 22.29 4.82
C GLY A 58 8.67 22.90 4.07
N ILE A 59 9.11 22.27 2.98
CA ILE A 59 10.23 22.77 2.15
C ILE A 59 9.90 24.14 1.54
N VAL A 60 8.66 24.36 1.09
CA VAL A 60 8.22 25.66 0.57
C VAL A 60 8.20 26.73 1.68
N LEU A 61 7.79 26.39 2.90
CA LEU A 61 7.84 27.33 4.02
C LEU A 61 9.29 27.63 4.47
N ALA A 62 10.17 26.63 4.42
CA ALA A 62 11.60 26.81 4.70
C ALA A 62 12.24 27.79 3.72
N SER A 63 11.95 27.65 2.42
CA SER A 63 12.48 28.57 1.41
C SER A 63 11.93 29.99 1.58
N ALA A 64 10.65 30.12 1.95
CA ALA A 64 10.04 31.40 2.27
C ALA A 64 10.65 32.08 3.51
N GLU A 65 10.99 31.30 4.55
CA GLU A 65 11.70 31.80 5.74
C GLU A 65 13.05 32.42 5.35
N VAL A 66 13.86 31.72 4.55
CA VAL A 66 15.20 32.20 4.15
C VAL A 66 15.12 33.55 3.41
N ILE A 67 14.07 33.76 2.61
CA ILE A 67 13.88 35.02 1.86
C ILE A 67 13.36 36.14 2.76
N THR A 68 12.41 35.85 3.64
CA THR A 68 11.67 36.87 4.40
C THR A 68 12.28 37.16 5.78
N GLY A 69 13.10 36.24 6.31
CA GLY A 69 13.63 36.29 7.68
C GLY A 69 12.60 36.05 8.78
N MET A 70 11.38 35.64 8.43
CA MET A 70 10.30 35.43 9.41
C MET A 70 10.46 34.08 10.12
N ALA A 71 11.02 34.09 11.33
CA ALA A 71 11.27 32.89 12.14
C ALA A 71 10.03 31.98 12.35
N VAL A 72 8.81 32.53 12.30
CA VAL A 72 7.57 31.74 12.40
C VAL A 72 7.45 30.72 11.25
N LEU A 73 7.93 31.06 10.05
CA LEU A 73 7.91 30.16 8.89
C LEU A 73 8.85 28.98 9.10
N GLY A 74 9.99 29.19 9.76
CA GLY A 74 10.92 28.11 10.12
C GLY A 74 10.35 27.15 11.14
N TRP A 75 9.67 27.66 12.16
CA TRP A 75 8.98 26.81 13.13
C TRP A 75 7.87 25.98 12.48
N LEU A 76 7.05 26.59 11.61
CA LEU A 76 6.01 25.87 10.88
C LEU A 76 6.60 24.82 9.93
N SER A 77 7.65 25.18 9.19
CA SER A 77 8.40 24.26 8.34
C SER A 77 8.95 23.06 9.12
N GLY A 78 9.62 23.33 10.25
CA GLY A 78 10.17 22.29 11.11
C GLY A 78 9.10 21.37 11.68
N LEU A 79 7.95 21.91 12.09
CA LEU A 79 6.82 21.13 12.57
C LEU A 79 6.26 20.20 11.48
N LEU A 80 6.07 20.72 10.27
CA LEU A 80 5.59 19.94 9.12
C LEU A 80 6.60 18.86 8.71
N GLY A 81 7.90 19.18 8.72
CA GLY A 81 8.96 18.21 8.47
C GLY A 81 8.98 17.08 9.48
N LEU A 82 8.87 17.40 10.78
CA LEU A 82 8.72 16.41 11.85
C LEU A 82 7.47 15.56 11.66
N GLY A 83 6.33 16.18 11.34
CA GLY A 83 5.10 15.47 11.02
C GLY A 83 5.29 14.47 9.87
N GLY A 84 5.95 14.88 8.78
CA GLY A 84 6.27 14.01 7.65
C GLY A 84 7.12 12.79 8.05
N VAL A 85 8.16 12.99 8.88
CA VAL A 85 8.99 11.90 9.40
C VAL A 85 8.17 10.93 10.27
N VAL A 86 7.28 11.45 11.12
CA VAL A 86 6.39 10.62 11.94
C VAL A 86 5.48 9.76 11.06
N PHE A 87 4.84 10.32 10.02
CA PHE A 87 3.97 9.54 9.13
C PHE A 87 4.74 8.49 8.32
N ILE A 88 5.99 8.76 7.90
CA ILE A 88 6.86 7.73 7.31
C ILE A 88 7.12 6.60 8.31
N GLY A 89 7.43 6.94 9.56
CA GLY A 89 7.66 5.98 10.63
C GLY A 89 6.43 5.11 10.91
N ILE A 90 5.23 5.69 10.95
CA ILE A 90 3.97 4.97 11.13
C ILE A 90 3.72 4.03 9.95
N GLY A 91 3.86 4.52 8.70
CA GLY A 91 3.72 3.69 7.52
C GLY A 91 4.70 2.51 7.48
N PHE A 92 5.92 2.70 8.00
CA PHE A 92 6.94 1.65 8.04
C PHE A 92 6.72 0.62 9.15
N LEU A 93 6.49 1.06 10.39
CA LEU A 93 6.46 0.20 11.58
C LEU A 93 5.07 -0.34 11.92
N ALA A 94 4.02 0.47 11.71
CA ALA A 94 2.67 0.13 12.14
C ALA A 94 1.61 0.71 11.19
N PRO A 95 1.57 0.27 9.91
CA PRO A 95 0.61 0.80 8.93
C PRO A 95 -0.86 0.52 9.30
N HIS A 96 -1.11 -0.40 10.23
CA HIS A 96 -2.44 -0.72 10.74
C HIS A 96 -2.84 0.08 12.00
N ALA A 97 -1.92 0.82 12.63
CA ALA A 97 -2.20 1.51 13.89
C ALA A 97 -3.00 2.80 13.69
N VAL A 98 -2.94 3.39 12.49
CA VAL A 98 -3.70 4.60 12.15
C VAL A 98 -4.48 4.32 10.87
N HIS A 99 -5.80 4.22 10.98
CA HIS A 99 -6.67 4.17 9.82
C HIS A 99 -6.81 5.58 9.24
N LEU A 100 -6.19 5.81 8.10
CA LEU A 100 -6.37 7.00 7.28
C LEU A 100 -7.18 6.60 6.05
N PHE A 101 -8.52 6.64 6.21
CA PHE A 101 -9.59 6.42 5.23
C PHE A 101 -9.68 5.03 4.58
#